data_AF-A0A1S1HMA5-F1
#
_entry.id   AF-A0A1S1HMA5-F1
#
_cell.length_a   1.000
_cell.length_b   1.000
_cell.length_c   1.000
_cell.angle_alpha   90.00
_cell.angle_beta   90.00
_cell.angle_gamma   90.00
#
_symmetry.space_group_name_H-M   'P 1'
#
loop_
_entity.id
_entity.type
_entity.pdbx_description
1 polymer ?
#
loop_
_entity_poly.entity_id
_entity_poly.type
_entity_poly.pdbx_seq_one_letter_code
_entity_poly.pdbx_strand_id
1 'polypeptide(L)'
;MKKLLIAAAIASTTLLFGCSDEKQKIIDSVVSYLEVREDMFPYRLEFKDLNFIPNERGNFNSGELCGEVKISQKTSIKPKELPRIFFSNIDGEIQNVINSNDYFKFLYAAELNAEKSKEIKPIMIIHPYDKAGMELWDITCKRQ
;
A
#
# COMPACT_ATOMS: atom_id res chain seq x y z
N MET A 1 -38.09 38.17 17.56
CA MET A 1 -37.97 38.04 16.10
C MET A 1 -37.59 36.60 15.77
N LYS A 2 -38.49 35.88 15.06
CA LYS A 2 -38.24 34.58 14.41
C LYS A 2 -37.19 34.76 13.32
N LYS A 3 -36.16 33.88 13.22
CA LYS A 3 -35.61 33.31 11.97
C LYS A 3 -34.87 32.01 12.34
N LEU A 4 -35.51 30.85 12.22
CA LEU A 4 -35.59 29.97 11.05
C LEU A 4 -34.26 29.31 10.67
N LEU A 5 -34.26 28.00 10.89
CA LEU A 5 -33.32 26.98 10.43
C LEU A 5 -33.08 27.08 8.92
N ILE A 6 -31.83 26.89 8.50
CA ILE A 6 -31.54 26.37 7.17
C ILE A 6 -30.69 25.12 7.38
N ALA A 7 -31.40 23.98 7.41
CA ALA A 7 -30.84 22.71 7.02
C ALA A 7 -30.51 22.81 5.54
N ALA A 8 -29.22 22.87 5.20
CA ALA A 8 -28.78 22.68 3.83
C ALA A 8 -28.70 21.17 3.58
N ALA A 9 -29.69 20.68 2.85
CA ALA A 9 -29.72 19.33 2.33
C ALA A 9 -28.49 19.09 1.45
N ILE A 10 -27.65 18.13 1.83
CA ILE A 10 -26.69 17.54 0.90
C ILE A 10 -27.46 16.46 0.14
N ALA A 11 -28.24 16.90 -0.85
CA ALA A 11 -28.87 16.01 -1.81
C ALA A 11 -27.87 15.68 -2.91
N SER A 12 -27.38 14.45 -2.84
CA SER A 12 -27.19 13.53 -3.98
C SER A 12 -26.47 14.08 -5.21
N THR A 13 -25.14 14.00 -5.15
CA THR A 13 -24.27 13.58 -6.24
C THR A 13 -23.26 12.66 -5.56
N THR A 14 -23.22 11.34 -5.77
CA THR A 14 -23.02 10.72 -7.07
C THR A 14 -23.34 9.21 -6.97
N LEU A 15 -24.33 8.76 -7.72
CA LEU A 15 -24.41 7.38 -8.19
C LEU A 15 -23.22 7.15 -9.14
N LEU A 16 -22.08 6.68 -8.59
CA LEU A 16 -20.94 6.06 -9.31
C LEU A 16 -19.86 5.48 -8.34
N PHE A 17 -20.03 5.60 -7.02
CA PHE A 17 -18.99 5.29 -6.02
C PHE A 17 -18.80 3.83 -5.60
N GLY A 18 -19.59 2.88 -6.13
CA GLY A 18 -19.56 1.50 -5.65
C GLY A 18 -18.20 0.79 -5.73
N CYS A 19 -17.38 1.10 -6.75
CA CYS A 19 -16.06 0.48 -6.92
C CYS A 19 -14.89 1.31 -6.35
N SER A 20 -15.05 2.63 -6.19
CA SER A 20 -13.98 3.50 -5.68
C SER A 20 -13.84 3.35 -4.17
N ASP A 21 -14.97 3.21 -3.46
CA ASP A 21 -14.99 3.11 -2.00
C ASP A 21 -14.46 1.76 -1.52
N GLU A 22 -14.73 0.68 -2.25
CA GLU A 22 -14.24 -0.65 -1.91
C GLU A 22 -12.72 -0.74 -2.08
N LYS A 23 -12.18 -0.23 -3.19
CA LYS A 23 -10.72 -0.14 -3.41
C LYS A 23 -10.03 0.66 -2.32
N GLN A 24 -10.57 1.82 -1.94
CA GLN A 24 -9.96 2.64 -0.91
C GLN A 24 -9.96 1.94 0.45
N LYS A 25 -11.06 1.29 0.84
CA LYS A 25 -11.14 0.53 2.09
C LYS A 25 -10.09 -0.59 2.16
N ILE A 26 -9.83 -1.26 1.05
CA ILE A 26 -8.80 -2.31 0.96
C ILE A 26 -7.41 -1.70 1.15
N ILE A 27 -7.12 -0.61 0.43
CA ILE A 27 -5.85 0.10 0.55
C ILE A 27 -5.62 0.49 2.01
N ASP A 28 -6.62 1.12 2.65
CA ASP A 28 -6.53 1.56 4.05
C ASP A 28 -6.32 0.37 5.00
N SER A 29 -7.00 -0.76 4.75
CA SER A 29 -6.85 -1.99 5.54
C SER A 29 -5.46 -2.59 5.42
N VAL A 30 -4.92 -2.68 4.20
CA VAL A 30 -3.57 -3.21 3.94
C VAL A 30 -2.50 -2.30 4.53
N VAL A 31 -2.61 -0.97 4.33
CA VAL A 31 -1.68 0.01 4.92
C VAL A 31 -1.68 -0.11 6.45
N SER A 32 -2.86 -0.14 7.07
CA SER A 32 -2.99 -0.30 8.53
C SER A 32 -2.35 -1.60 9.02
N TYR A 33 -2.52 -2.71 8.28
CA TYR A 33 -1.86 -3.97 8.60
C TYR A 33 -0.33 -3.87 8.53
N LEU A 34 0.21 -3.25 7.47
CA LEU A 34 1.65 -3.08 7.30
C LEU A 34 2.27 -2.24 8.42
N GLU A 35 1.58 -1.20 8.88
CA GLU A 35 2.05 -0.32 9.97
C GLU A 35 2.12 -1.02 11.34
N VAL A 36 1.32 -2.07 11.55
CA VAL A 36 1.28 -2.83 12.82
C VAL A 36 2.02 -4.17 12.78
N ARG A 37 2.57 -4.55 11.61
CA ARG A 37 3.36 -5.78 11.46
C ARG A 37 4.62 -5.70 12.32
N GLU A 38 4.96 -6.77 13.04
CA GLU A 38 6.00 -6.75 14.08
C GLU A 38 7.38 -6.29 13.56
N ASP A 39 7.77 -6.74 12.37
CA ASP A 39 9.02 -6.38 11.70
C ASP A 39 8.99 -4.97 11.08
N MET A 40 7.81 -4.41 10.80
CA MET A 40 7.62 -3.08 10.22
C MET A 40 7.36 -1.98 11.25
N PHE A 41 6.86 -2.33 12.43
CA PHE A 41 6.51 -1.42 13.52
C PHE A 41 7.62 -0.41 13.93
N PRO A 42 8.92 -0.78 13.90
CA PRO A 42 10.02 0.17 14.19
C PRO A 42 10.24 1.25 13.12
N TYR A 43 9.54 1.13 11.98
CA TYR A 43 9.66 2.01 10.83
C TYR A 43 8.42 2.89 10.65
N ARG A 44 8.61 4.02 9.99
CA ARG A 44 7.56 4.87 9.45
C ARG A 44 7.47 4.59 7.96
N LEU A 45 6.26 4.31 7.49
CA LEU A 45 5.95 4.05 6.09
C LEU A 45 5.18 5.24 5.55
N GLU A 46 5.68 5.82 4.47
CA GLU A 46 4.99 6.88 3.74
C GLU A 46 4.67 6.33 2.36
N PHE A 47 3.38 6.27 2.03
CA PHE A 47 2.90 5.73 0.76
C PHE A 47 2.35 6.84 -0.14
N LYS A 48 2.45 6.63 -1.45
CA LYS A 48 1.80 7.48 -2.46
C LYS A 48 1.51 6.69 -3.72
N ASP A 49 0.58 7.20 -4.53
CA ASP A 49 0.13 6.60 -5.78
C ASP A 49 -0.29 5.12 -5.62
N LEU A 50 -0.98 4.82 -4.51
CA LEU A 50 -1.45 3.47 -4.20
C LEU A 50 -2.60 3.05 -5.12
N ASN A 51 -2.50 1.83 -5.64
CA ASN A 51 -3.52 1.20 -6.45
C ASN A 51 -3.65 -0.28 -6.07
N PHE A 52 -4.88 -0.75 -5.94
CA PHE A 52 -5.17 -2.16 -5.71
C PHE A 52 -5.73 -2.81 -6.97
N ILE A 53 -5.10 -3.89 -7.39
CA ILE A 53 -5.45 -4.66 -8.59
C ILE A 53 -5.95 -6.03 -8.14
N PRO A 54 -7.27 -6.29 -8.23
CA PRO A 54 -7.82 -7.58 -7.87
C PRO A 54 -7.37 -8.66 -8.85
N ASN A 55 -7.12 -9.87 -8.34
CA ASN A 55 -6.76 -11.04 -9.19
C ASN A 55 -7.88 -11.43 -10.16
N GLU A 56 -9.12 -11.18 -9.75
CA GLU A 56 -10.33 -11.47 -10.51
C GLU A 56 -11.17 -10.21 -10.63
N ARG A 57 -11.64 -9.89 -11.84
CA ARG A 57 -12.37 -8.64 -12.09
C ARG A 57 -13.64 -8.58 -11.24
N GLY A 58 -13.70 -7.62 -10.32
CA GLY A 58 -14.84 -7.41 -9.42
C GLY A 58 -14.81 -8.27 -8.14
N ASN A 59 -13.77 -9.07 -7.93
CA ASN A 59 -13.54 -9.82 -6.69
C ASN A 59 -12.33 -9.24 -5.96
N PHE A 60 -12.61 -8.56 -4.86
CA PHE A 60 -11.63 -7.80 -4.10
C PHE A 60 -10.99 -8.60 -2.94
N ASN A 61 -11.28 -9.90 -2.82
CA ASN A 61 -10.77 -10.73 -1.72
C ASN A 61 -9.27 -11.04 -1.85
N SER A 62 -8.67 -10.87 -3.03
CA SER A 62 -7.23 -11.00 -3.21
C SER A 62 -6.74 -10.19 -4.40
N GLY A 63 -5.50 -9.76 -4.34
CA GLY A 63 -4.89 -8.96 -5.40
C GLY A 63 -3.52 -8.43 -5.04
N GLU A 64 -3.02 -7.55 -5.88
CA GLU A 64 -1.75 -6.86 -5.70
C GLU A 64 -2.01 -5.40 -5.35
N LEU A 65 -1.52 -4.98 -4.19
CA LEU A 65 -1.34 -3.57 -3.87
C LEU A 65 -0.01 -3.12 -4.44
N CYS A 66 -0.02 -2.01 -5.15
CA CYS A 66 1.20 -1.38 -5.59
C CYS A 66 1.14 0.14 -5.57
N GLY A 67 2.31 0.74 -5.61
CA GLY A 67 2.50 2.19 -5.55
C GLY A 67 3.94 2.49 -5.22
N GLU A 68 4.17 3.60 -4.54
CA GLU A 68 5.48 3.98 -4.03
C GLU A 68 5.48 4.04 -2.51
N VAL A 69 6.58 3.62 -1.90
CA VAL A 69 6.79 3.62 -0.45
C VAL A 69 8.16 4.22 -0.11
N LYS A 70 8.17 5.05 0.92
CA LYS A 70 9.37 5.53 1.59
C LYS A 70 9.40 4.95 2.99
N ILE A 71 10.53 4.37 3.39
CA ILE A 71 10.70 3.69 4.68
C ILE A 71 11.74 4.47 5.47
N SER A 72 11.34 5.02 6.60
CA SER A 72 12.23 5.73 7.52
C SER A 72 12.17 5.14 8.92
N GLN A 73 13.21 5.34 9.71
CA GLN A 73 13.29 4.83 11.05
C GLN A 73 12.44 5.69 12.01
N LYS A 74 11.46 5.06 12.67
CA LYS A 74 10.56 5.75 13.60
C LYS A 74 11.18 5.90 14.99
N THR A 75 12.02 4.94 15.38
CA THR A 75 12.66 4.90 16.69
C THR A 75 14.12 4.47 16.57
N SER A 76 14.98 4.91 17.49
CA SER A 76 16.38 4.45 17.57
C SER A 76 16.52 3.00 18.04
N ILE A 77 15.42 2.35 18.44
CA ILE A 77 15.39 0.95 18.85
C ILE A 77 15.52 0.09 17.59
N LYS A 78 16.55 -0.77 17.56
CA LYS A 78 16.71 -1.74 16.48
C LYS A 78 15.55 -2.76 16.53
N PRO A 79 14.96 -3.12 15.38
CA PRO A 79 13.98 -4.20 15.34
C PRO A 79 14.55 -5.48 15.94
N LYS A 80 13.69 -6.31 16.52
CA LYS A 80 14.05 -7.69 16.85
C LYS A 80 14.33 -8.49 15.58
N GLU A 81 13.58 -8.21 14.52
CA GLU A 81 13.72 -8.82 13.20
C GLU A 81 13.69 -7.74 12.12
N LEU A 82 14.56 -7.85 11.13
CA LEU A 82 14.53 -6.96 9.97
C LEU A 82 13.25 -7.23 9.16
N PRO A 83 12.68 -6.20 8.52
CA PRO A 83 11.59 -6.37 7.58
C PRO A 83 11.88 -7.46 6.57
N ARG A 84 10.93 -8.39 6.39
CA ARG A 84 10.98 -9.30 5.24
C ARG A 84 10.61 -8.50 3.99
N ILE A 85 11.65 -7.97 3.36
CA ILE A 85 11.59 -7.19 2.14
C ILE A 85 12.42 -7.91 1.08
N PHE A 86 11.81 -8.16 -0.08
CA PHE A 86 12.54 -8.68 -1.22
C PHE A 86 12.92 -7.54 -2.15
N PHE A 87 14.21 -7.44 -2.45
CA PHE A 87 14.69 -6.59 -3.52
C PHE A 87 14.64 -7.35 -4.84
N SER A 88 14.11 -6.70 -5.86
CA SER A 88 14.10 -7.26 -7.20
C SER A 88 15.53 -7.38 -7.77
N ASN A 89 16.43 -6.47 -7.36
CA ASN A 89 17.87 -6.65 -7.47
C ASN A 89 18.43 -7.22 -6.15
N ILE A 90 18.84 -8.49 -6.16
CA ILE A 90 19.34 -9.21 -4.97
C ILE A 90 20.60 -8.53 -4.37
N ASP A 91 21.33 -7.74 -5.15
CA ASP A 91 22.51 -6.99 -4.69
C ASP A 91 22.16 -5.72 -3.89
N GLY A 92 20.88 -5.35 -3.81
CA GLY A 92 20.43 -4.20 -3.01
C GLY A 92 20.36 -4.52 -1.53
N GLU A 93 21.19 -3.85 -0.71
CA GLU A 93 21.09 -3.96 0.75
C GLU A 93 19.83 -3.27 1.30
N ILE A 94 19.20 -3.87 2.32
CA ILE A 94 18.04 -3.30 3.02
C ILE A 94 18.31 -1.90 3.60
N GLN A 95 19.57 -1.62 3.94
CA GLN A 95 20.01 -0.31 4.44
C GLN A 95 19.98 0.79 3.39
N ASN A 96 20.00 0.45 2.09
CA ASN A 96 19.90 1.44 1.01
C ASN A 96 18.47 1.94 0.81
N VAL A 97 17.48 1.26 1.40
CA VAL A 97 16.06 1.62 1.31
C VAL A 97 15.56 2.25 2.60
N ILE A 98 15.94 1.67 3.74
CA ILE A 98 15.59 2.25 5.06
C ILE A 98 16.38 3.54 5.25
N ASN A 99 15.69 4.62 5.65
CA ASN A 99 16.25 5.96 5.83
C ASN A 99 16.75 6.62 4.54
N SER A 100 16.48 6.03 3.38
CA SER A 100 16.61 6.77 2.12
C SER A 100 15.62 7.93 2.11
N ASN A 101 16.01 9.03 1.46
CA ASN A 101 15.09 10.14 1.21
C ASN A 101 14.15 9.86 0.04
N ASP A 102 14.39 8.79 -0.71
CA ASP A 102 13.68 8.45 -1.92
C ASP A 102 12.46 7.58 -1.66
N TYR A 103 11.51 7.65 -2.60
CA TYR A 103 10.43 6.70 -2.71
C TYR A 103 10.84 5.57 -3.65
N PHE A 104 10.50 4.35 -3.26
CA PHE A 104 10.72 3.16 -4.07
C PHE A 104 9.39 2.58 -4.50
N LYS A 105 9.34 2.07 -5.73
CA LYS A 105 8.18 1.31 -6.19
C LYS A 105 8.10 0.01 -5.40
N PHE A 106 6.88 -0.43 -5.09
CA PHE A 106 6.67 -1.70 -4.41
C PHE A 106 5.47 -2.49 -4.95
N LEU A 107 5.51 -3.79 -4.68
CA LEU A 107 4.42 -4.75 -4.88
C LEU A 107 4.15 -5.48 -3.56
N TYR A 108 2.87 -5.68 -3.23
CA TYR A 108 2.43 -6.46 -2.08
C TYR A 108 1.21 -7.31 -2.44
N ALA A 109 1.32 -8.63 -2.32
CA ALA A 109 0.22 -9.55 -2.56
C ALA A 109 -0.64 -9.70 -1.29
N ALA A 110 -1.87 -9.21 -1.35
CA ALA A 110 -2.81 -9.22 -0.23
C ALA A 110 -3.89 -10.29 -0.44
N GLU A 111 -4.16 -11.08 0.60
CA GLU A 111 -5.40 -11.84 0.74
C GLU A 111 -6.25 -11.19 1.83
N LEU A 112 -7.45 -10.76 1.48
CA LEU A 112 -8.41 -10.18 2.41
C LEU A 112 -9.40 -11.27 2.80
N ASN A 113 -9.29 -11.78 4.02
CA ASN A 113 -10.36 -12.55 4.63
C ASN A 113 -11.14 -11.67 5.61
N ALA A 114 -12.35 -12.08 5.99
CA ALA A 114 -13.35 -11.27 6.68
C ALA A 114 -12.89 -10.60 8.00
N GLU A 115 -11.70 -10.95 8.52
CA GLU A 115 -11.15 -10.40 9.75
C GLU A 115 -9.76 -9.75 9.59
N LYS A 116 -8.90 -10.12 8.61
CA LYS A 116 -7.53 -9.55 8.45
C LYS A 116 -6.99 -9.64 7.01
N SER A 117 -6.04 -8.75 6.68
CA SER A 117 -5.12 -8.99 5.55
C SER A 117 -4.14 -10.10 5.94
N LYS A 118 -4.10 -11.19 5.19
CA LYS A 118 -3.08 -12.23 5.30
C LYS A 118 -2.04 -12.01 4.20
N GLU A 119 -0.79 -11.87 4.62
CA GLU A 119 0.34 -11.76 3.71
C GLU A 119 0.52 -13.09 2.93
N ILE A 120 0.36 -13.03 1.60
CA ILE A 120 0.65 -14.17 0.71
C ILE A 120 2.16 -14.18 0.39
N LYS A 121 2.75 -13.00 0.20
CA LYS A 121 4.17 -12.79 -0.09
C LYS A 121 4.71 -11.55 0.63
N PRO A 122 5.99 -11.52 1.01
CA PRO A 122 6.60 -10.33 1.58
C PRO A 122 6.61 -9.15 0.61
N ILE A 123 6.78 -7.94 1.16
CA ILE A 123 6.83 -6.71 0.37
C ILE A 123 8.01 -6.78 -0.59
N MET A 124 7.76 -6.60 -1.88
CA MET A 124 8.82 -6.48 -2.87
C MET A 124 9.11 -5.01 -3.13
N ILE A 125 10.32 -4.56 -2.82
CA ILE A 125 10.79 -3.21 -3.12
C ILE A 125 11.64 -3.26 -4.39
N ILE A 126 11.34 -2.36 -5.32
CA ILE A 126 11.92 -2.36 -6.65
C ILE A 126 12.86 -1.18 -6.76
N HIS A 127 14.14 -1.48 -6.96
CA HIS A 127 15.16 -0.46 -7.11
C HIS A 127 14.94 0.29 -8.44
N PRO A 128 15.06 1.64 -8.50
CA PRO A 128 14.86 2.40 -9.74
C PRO A 128 15.79 2.01 -10.90
N TYR A 129 16.91 1.33 -10.60
CA TYR A 129 17.87 0.84 -11.60
C TYR A 129 17.67 -0.62 -12.00
N ASP A 130 16.76 -1.33 -11.32
CA ASP A 130 16.40 -2.69 -11.72
C ASP A 130 15.38 -2.64 -12.85
N LYS A 131 15.88 -2.79 -14.08
CA LYS A 131 15.02 -2.75 -15.28
C LYS A 131 13.95 -3.83 -15.27
N ALA A 132 14.27 -5.05 -14.83
CA ALA A 132 13.34 -6.17 -14.85
C ALA A 132 12.24 -5.98 -13.79
N GLY A 133 12.62 -5.56 -12.58
CA GLY A 133 11.66 -5.20 -11.54
C GLY A 133 10.77 -4.03 -11.95
N MET A 134 11.34 -2.99 -12.57
CA MET A 134 10.59 -1.82 -13.05
C MET A 134 9.59 -2.19 -14.16
N GLU A 135 9.97 -3.09 -15.07
CA GLU A 135 9.08 -3.61 -16.12
C GLU A 135 7.95 -4.45 -15.52
N LEU A 136 8.25 -5.33 -14.56
CA LEU A 136 7.24 -6.09 -13.83
C LEU A 136 6.24 -5.15 -13.14
N TRP A 137 6.74 -4.13 -12.43
CA TRP A 137 5.88 -3.15 -11.76
C TRP A 137 5.03 -2.39 -12.75
N ASP A 138 5.58 -1.91 -13.87
CA ASP A 138 4.79 -1.19 -14.87
C ASP A 138 3.71 -2.11 -15.50
N ILE A 139 4.02 -3.39 -15.74
CA ILE A 139 3.05 -4.38 -16.25
C ILE A 139 1.92 -4.61 -15.25
N THR A 140 2.24 -4.81 -13.97
CA THR A 140 1.24 -5.00 -12.91
C THR A 140 0.44 -3.72 -12.70
N CYS A 141 1.11 -2.59 -12.49
CA CYS A 141 0.53 -1.38 -11.91
C CYS A 141 -0.07 -0.39 -12.91
N LYS A 142 0.48 -0.32 -14.13
CA LYS A 142 0.06 0.65 -15.14
C LYS A 142 -0.77 0.06 -16.27
N ARG A 143 -0.88 -1.26 -16.38
CA ARG A 143 -1.84 -1.86 -17.33
C ARG A 143 -3.26 -1.73 -16.78
N GLN A 144 -3.83 -0.53 -16.90
CA GLN A 144 -5.28 -0.30 -16.92
C GLN A 144 -5.65 0.29 -18.28
#